data_AF-A0A973GBI1-F1
#
_entry.id   AF-A0A973GBI1-F1
#
_cell.length_a   1.000
_cell.length_b   1.000
_cell.length_c   1.000
_cell.angle_alpha   90.00
_cell.angle_beta   90.00
_cell.angle_gamma   90.00
#
_symmetry.space_group_name_H-M   'P 1'
#
loop_
_entity.id
_entity.type
_entity.pdbx_description
1 polymer ?
#
loop_
_entity_poly.entity_id
_entity_poly.type
_entity_poly.pdbx_seq_one_letter_code
_entity_poly.pdbx_strand_id
1 'polypeptide(L)'
;ARVLGGHARSVVVPRGTGPRAVLGRVLHTAWPMHLQGAVVVGDGREVQVLHRRTWWVRGGRPVHSLARTIVPCAGVRAVGVHDHPVYADVRVVRIELDGTVLELPVRAGTSTEPALVGALGARWARLSP
;
A
#
# COMPACT_ATOMS: atom_id res chain seq x y z
N ALA A 1 7.27 -4.89 19.86
CA ALA A 1 7.09 -4.85 18.39
C ALA A 1 8.41 -4.53 17.69
N ARG A 2 8.70 -5.16 16.54
CA ARG A 2 9.91 -4.94 15.73
C ARG A 2 9.56 -4.44 14.33
N VAL A 3 10.45 -3.71 13.68
CA VAL A 3 10.28 -3.31 12.27
C VAL A 3 10.40 -4.55 11.38
N LEU A 4 9.44 -4.76 10.49
CA LEU A 4 9.37 -5.89 9.57
C LEU A 4 9.69 -5.49 8.13
N GLY A 5 9.40 -4.25 7.75
CA GLY A 5 9.65 -3.73 6.42
C GLY A 5 9.13 -2.31 6.25
N GLY A 6 9.37 -1.73 5.08
CA GLY A 6 8.90 -0.38 4.79
C GLY A 6 9.33 0.14 3.42
N HIS A 7 8.75 1.27 3.04
CA HIS A 7 9.12 2.01 1.84
C HIS A 7 9.05 3.50 2.10
N ALA A 8 9.93 4.24 1.43
CA ALA A 8 9.91 5.69 1.44
C ALA A 8 8.78 6.22 0.54
N ARG A 9 8.44 7.50 0.75
CA ARG A 9 7.58 8.24 -0.20
C ARG A 9 8.20 8.14 -1.59
N SER A 10 7.38 7.83 -2.59
CA SER A 10 7.84 7.67 -3.97
C SER A 10 6.87 8.32 -4.95
N VAL A 11 7.40 8.76 -6.10
CA VAL A 11 6.57 9.21 -7.23
C VAL A 11 6.01 7.98 -7.92
N VAL A 12 4.72 8.01 -8.25
CA VAL A 12 4.04 6.96 -9.00
C VAL A 12 3.66 7.44 -10.39
N VAL A 13 3.69 6.53 -11.35
CA VAL A 13 3.34 6.82 -12.74
C VAL A 13 2.04 6.12 -13.11
N PRO A 14 1.16 6.75 -13.90
CA PRO A 14 -0.02 6.07 -14.43
C PRO A 14 0.35 4.83 -15.24
N ARG A 15 -0.42 3.75 -15.07
CA ARG A 15 -0.33 2.55 -15.89
C ARG A 15 -1.12 2.71 -17.19
N GLY A 16 -0.82 1.87 -18.18
CA GLY A 16 -1.52 1.80 -19.46
C GLY A 16 -0.61 2.08 -20.66
N THR A 17 -1.10 1.69 -21.84
CA THR A 17 -0.43 1.88 -23.13
C THR A 17 -1.26 2.79 -24.03
N GLY A 18 -0.64 3.34 -25.07
CA GLY A 18 -1.30 4.22 -26.05
C GLY A 18 -1.26 5.72 -25.72
N PRO A 19 -1.77 6.56 -26.63
CA PRO A 19 -1.59 8.01 -26.60
C PRO A 19 -2.18 8.70 -25.37
N ARG A 20 -3.32 8.22 -24.85
CA ARG A 20 -3.91 8.72 -23.59
C ARG A 20 -3.01 8.46 -22.38
N ALA A 21 -2.36 7.31 -22.32
CA ALA A 21 -1.42 6.99 -21.24
C ALA A 21 -0.12 7.80 -21.36
N VAL A 22 0.31 8.13 -22.57
CA VAL A 22 1.43 9.05 -22.81
C VAL A 22 1.07 10.46 -22.31
N LEU A 23 -0.10 10.98 -22.70
CA LEU A 23 -0.58 12.28 -22.22
C LEU A 23 -0.70 12.31 -20.69
N GLY A 24 -1.26 11.25 -20.09
CA GLY A 24 -1.37 11.12 -18.64
C GLY A 24 -0.02 11.10 -17.92
N ARG A 25 1.03 10.53 -18.54
CA ARG A 25 2.40 10.55 -18.03
C ARG A 25 3.03 11.94 -18.12
N VAL A 26 2.84 12.64 -19.24
CA VAL A 26 3.30 14.03 -19.41
C VAL A 26 2.68 14.96 -18.37
N LEU A 27 1.38 14.84 -18.12
CA LEU A 27 0.70 15.61 -17.07
C LEU A 27 1.26 15.30 -15.67
N HIS A 28 1.65 14.06 -15.40
CA HIS A 28 2.29 13.68 -14.13
C HIS A 28 3.71 14.20 -13.99
N THR A 29 4.41 14.52 -15.07
CA THR A 29 5.71 15.22 -15.00
C THR A 29 5.53 16.63 -14.46
N ALA A 30 4.50 17.36 -14.93
CA ALA A 30 4.21 18.71 -14.45
C ALA A 30 3.61 18.70 -13.03
N TRP A 31 2.80 17.68 -12.70
CA TRP A 31 2.15 17.60 -11.39
C TRP A 31 2.18 16.18 -10.82
N PRO A 32 3.31 15.77 -10.19
CA PRO A 32 3.54 14.40 -9.75
C PRO A 32 2.52 13.91 -8.73
N MET A 33 2.17 12.63 -8.81
CA MET A 33 1.46 11.93 -7.75
C MET A 33 2.46 11.15 -6.92
N HIS A 34 2.32 11.23 -5.60
CA HIS A 34 3.16 10.51 -4.66
C HIS A 34 2.34 9.47 -3.90
N LEU A 35 2.91 8.27 -3.79
CA LEU A 35 2.55 7.33 -2.74
C LEU A 35 3.33 7.68 -1.48
N GLN A 36 2.63 7.89 -0.37
CA GLN A 36 3.24 8.14 0.93
C GLN A 36 3.92 6.88 1.45
N GLY A 37 5.05 7.07 2.13
CA GLY A 37 5.80 5.96 2.72
C GLY A 37 5.02 5.27 3.84
N ALA A 38 5.37 4.01 4.06
CA ALA A 38 4.85 3.22 5.16
C ALA A 38 5.95 2.39 5.82
N VAL A 39 5.78 2.15 7.13
CA VAL A 39 6.61 1.23 7.91
C VAL A 39 5.70 0.21 8.55
N VAL A 40 6.07 -1.06 8.40
CA VAL A 40 5.37 -2.20 8.97
C VAL A 40 6.12 -2.64 10.22
N VAL A 41 5.41 -2.72 11.33
CA VAL A 41 5.93 -3.15 12.64
C VAL A 41 5.02 -4.26 13.16
N GLY A 42 5.55 -5.24 13.86
CA GLY A 42 4.71 -6.27 14.47
C GLY A 42 5.41 -7.06 15.55
N ASP A 43 4.65 -7.84 16.29
CA ASP A 43 5.14 -8.75 17.35
C ASP A 43 4.51 -10.16 17.27
N GLY A 44 3.77 -10.44 16.20
CA GLY A 44 3.07 -11.71 15.99
C GLY A 44 1.64 -11.73 16.52
N ARG A 45 1.26 -10.82 17.43
CA ARG A 45 -0.13 -10.66 17.89
C ARG A 45 -0.88 -9.63 17.06
N GLU A 46 -0.18 -8.56 16.71
CA GLU A 46 -0.69 -7.50 15.84
C GLU A 46 0.37 -7.02 14.86
N VAL A 47 -0.13 -6.44 13.77
CA VAL A 47 0.66 -5.69 12.79
C VAL A 47 0.23 -4.24 12.82
N GLN A 48 1.20 -3.34 12.98
CA GLN A 48 1.00 -1.90 12.93
C GLN A 48 1.61 -1.36 11.63
N VAL A 49 0.83 -0.54 10.92
CA VAL A 49 1.29 0.19 9.74
C VAL A 49 1.34 1.66 10.09
N LEU A 50 2.55 2.20 10.13
CA LEU A 50 2.78 3.63 10.29
C LEU A 50 2.84 4.27 8.91
N HIS A 51 1.95 5.23 8.66
CA HIS A 51 1.85 5.91 7.37
C HIS A 51 1.37 7.35 7.55
N ARG A 52 1.20 8.09 6.46
CA ARG A 52 0.52 9.41 6.49
C ARG A 52 -0.99 9.23 6.40
N ARG A 53 -1.74 10.17 6.96
CA ARG A 53 -3.23 10.11 6.98
C ARG A 53 -3.84 9.87 5.60
N THR A 54 -3.22 10.41 4.54
CA THR A 54 -3.58 10.11 3.17
C THR A 54 -2.47 9.32 2.51
N TRP A 55 -2.83 8.32 1.71
CA TRP A 55 -1.87 7.54 0.93
C TRP A 55 -1.33 8.31 -0.29
N TRP A 56 -2.17 9.17 -0.86
CA TRP A 56 -1.92 9.86 -2.11
C TRP A 56 -1.77 11.35 -1.89
N VAL A 57 -0.76 11.94 -2.51
CA VAL A 57 -0.55 13.40 -2.51
C VAL A 57 -0.08 13.84 -3.88
N ARG A 58 -0.74 14.86 -4.43
CA ARG A 58 -0.31 15.51 -5.66
C ARG A 58 0.60 16.70 -5.34
N GLY A 59 1.71 16.82 -6.07
CA GLY A 59 2.71 17.87 -5.88
C GLY A 59 3.57 17.72 -4.62
N GLY A 60 4.28 18.80 -4.26
CA GLY A 60 5.31 18.79 -3.23
C GLY A 60 4.83 19.01 -1.78
N ARG A 61 3.57 19.41 -1.56
CA ARG A 61 3.12 19.86 -0.23
C ARG A 61 3.26 18.72 0.81
N PRO A 62 3.97 18.94 1.91
CA PRO A 62 4.13 17.91 2.94
C PRO A 62 2.79 17.62 3.64
N VAL A 63 2.57 16.34 3.95
CA VAL A 63 1.49 15.90 4.84
C VAL A 63 2.11 15.62 6.20
N HIS A 64 1.77 16.45 7.19
CA HIS A 64 2.35 16.35 8.53
C HIS A 64 1.59 15.35 9.42
N SER A 65 0.32 15.07 9.12
CA SER A 65 -0.49 14.12 9.89
C SER A 65 0.00 12.68 9.70
N LEU A 66 0.37 12.06 10.81
CA LEU A 66 0.68 10.63 10.89
C LEU A 66 -0.59 9.85 11.21
N ALA A 67 -0.70 8.67 10.60
CA ALA A 67 -1.71 7.68 10.92
C ALA A 67 -1.03 6.36 11.31
N ARG A 68 -1.68 5.64 12.22
CA ARG A 68 -1.28 4.31 12.64
C ARG A 68 -2.48 3.40 12.50
N THR A 69 -2.36 2.43 11.61
CA THR A 69 -3.37 1.37 11.44
C THR A 69 -2.89 0.14 12.18
N ILE A 70 -3.71 -0.39 13.09
CA ILE A 70 -3.39 -1.58 13.89
C ILE A 70 -4.31 -2.71 13.44
N VAL A 71 -3.73 -3.85 13.07
CA VAL A 71 -4.43 -5.03 12.58
C VAL A 71 -4.14 -6.19 13.55
N PRO A 72 -5.12 -6.62 14.35
CA PRO A 72 -4.99 -7.82 15.18
C PRO A 72 -4.91 -9.07 14.30
N CYS A 73 -3.84 -9.86 14.41
CA CYS A 73 -3.63 -11.02 13.53
C CYS A 73 -4.72 -12.08 13.71
N ALA A 74 -5.25 -12.24 14.92
CA ALA A 74 -6.30 -13.21 15.22
C ALA A 74 -7.62 -12.96 14.46
N GLY A 75 -7.87 -11.71 14.03
CA GLY A 75 -9.08 -11.33 13.29
C GLY A 75 -8.94 -11.38 11.77
N VAL A 76 -7.77 -11.77 11.25
CA VAL A 76 -7.51 -11.81 9.80
C VAL A 76 -8.10 -13.07 9.20
N ARG A 77 -9.05 -12.89 8.27
CA ARG A 77 -9.68 -13.97 7.51
C ARG A 77 -8.92 -14.32 6.25
N ALA A 78 -8.53 -13.30 5.48
CA ALA A 78 -7.82 -13.45 4.23
C ALA A 78 -6.89 -12.27 3.96
N VAL A 79 -5.80 -12.53 3.24
CA VAL A 79 -4.90 -11.51 2.72
C VAL A 79 -4.70 -11.75 1.24
N GLY A 80 -4.96 -10.73 0.43
CA GLY A 80 -4.76 -10.73 -1.01
C GLY A 80 -3.87 -9.58 -1.45
N VAL A 81 -3.21 -9.74 -2.59
CA VAL A 81 -2.43 -8.68 -3.22
C VAL A 81 -2.84 -8.58 -4.67
N HIS A 82 -3.10 -7.36 -5.13
CA HIS A 82 -3.41 -7.07 -6.52
C HIS A 82 -2.76 -5.76 -6.96
N ASP A 83 -2.62 -5.57 -8.27
CA ASP A 83 -2.02 -4.35 -8.80
C ASP A 83 -2.99 -3.16 -8.74
N HIS A 84 -2.49 -2.04 -8.25
CA HIS A 84 -2.76 -0.68 -8.71
C HIS A 84 -3.77 -0.46 -9.85
N PRO A 85 -5.08 -0.17 -9.69
CA PRO A 85 -5.97 0.07 -10.84
C PRO A 85 -5.60 1.29 -11.72
N VAL A 86 -4.72 2.17 -11.26
CA VAL A 86 -4.34 3.39 -12.01
C VAL A 86 -2.84 3.59 -12.10
N TYR A 87 -2.08 3.12 -11.11
CA TYR A 87 -0.66 3.44 -10.99
C TYR A 87 0.13 2.17 -11.22
N ALA A 88 1.13 2.27 -12.09
CA ALA A 88 2.10 1.21 -12.22
C ALA A 88 2.85 1.09 -10.89
N ASP A 89 3.45 -0.08 -10.66
CA ASP A 89 4.47 -0.20 -9.63
C ASP A 89 3.94 -0.04 -8.18
N VAL A 90 2.61 -0.05 -8.04
CA VAL A 90 1.88 -0.01 -6.78
C VAL A 90 1.02 -1.26 -6.70
N ARG A 91 1.09 -1.93 -5.56
CA ARG A 91 0.20 -3.03 -5.20
C ARG A 91 -0.70 -2.63 -4.05
N VAL A 92 -1.87 -3.24 -3.97
CA VAL A 92 -2.81 -3.05 -2.86
C VAL A 92 -2.85 -4.36 -2.09
N VAL A 93 -2.42 -4.29 -0.82
CA VAL A 93 -2.61 -5.38 0.13
C VAL A 93 -4.01 -5.25 0.69
N ARG A 94 -4.88 -6.18 0.30
CA ARG A 94 -6.25 -6.28 0.78
C ARG A 94 -6.27 -7.23 1.97
N ILE A 95 -6.75 -6.76 3.10
CA ILE A 95 -6.83 -7.51 4.36
C ILE A 95 -8.30 -7.61 4.72
N GLU A 96 -8.81 -8.84 4.75
CA GLU A 96 -10.19 -9.12 5.15
C GLU A 96 -10.21 -9.48 6.64
N LEU A 97 -10.96 -8.68 7.38
CA LEU A 97 -11.22 -8.85 8.81
C LEU A 97 -12.69 -9.22 8.99
N ASP A 98 -13.08 -9.56 10.22
CA ASP A 98 -14.47 -9.85 10.55
C ASP A 98 -15.37 -8.62 10.31
N GLY A 99 -16.02 -8.59 9.14
CA GLY A 99 -16.98 -7.54 8.74
C GLY A 99 -16.34 -6.28 8.17
N THR A 100 -15.05 -6.27 7.85
CA THR A 100 -14.37 -5.10 7.27
C THR A 100 -13.25 -5.51 6.35
N VAL A 101 -13.02 -4.70 5.32
CA VAL A 101 -11.88 -4.84 4.42
C VAL A 101 -11.01 -3.60 4.53
N LEU A 102 -9.71 -3.83 4.70
CA LEU A 102 -8.69 -2.80 4.70
C LEU A 102 -7.84 -2.93 3.44
N GLU A 103 -7.65 -1.82 2.73
CA GLU A 103 -6.80 -1.77 1.53
C GLU A 103 -5.62 -0.84 1.78
N LEU A 104 -4.42 -1.41 1.69
CA LEU A 104 -3.17 -0.72 1.95
C LEU A 104 -2.34 -0.66 0.67
N PRO A 105 -2.26 0.50 0.00
CA PRO A 105 -1.39 0.66 -1.15
C PRO A 105 0.08 0.66 -0.70
N VAL A 106 0.90 -0.12 -1.39
CA VAL A 106 2.33 -0.26 -1.13
C VAL A 106 3.11 -0.18 -2.43
N ARG A 107 4.36 0.27 -2.34
CA ARG A 107 5.26 0.26 -3.49
C ARG A 107 5.69 -1.17 -3.79
N ALA A 108 5.38 -1.65 -5.00
CA ALA A 108 5.82 -2.96 -5.48
C ALA A 108 7.34 -3.06 -5.45
N GLY A 109 7.87 -4.26 -5.19
CA GLY A 109 9.32 -4.52 -5.13
C GLY A 109 10.02 -4.00 -3.86
N THR A 110 9.29 -3.41 -2.92
CA THR A 110 9.83 -3.01 -1.61
C THR A 110 9.53 -4.06 -0.54
N SER A 111 10.22 -3.99 0.60
CA SER A 111 10.00 -4.91 1.72
C SER A 111 8.64 -4.77 2.41
N THR A 112 7.86 -3.73 2.07
CA THR A 112 6.55 -3.45 2.72
C THR A 112 5.53 -4.55 2.44
N GLU A 113 5.41 -4.94 1.18
CA GLU A 113 4.46 -5.97 0.73
C GLU A 113 4.73 -7.33 1.40
N PRO A 114 5.94 -7.93 1.28
CA PRO A 114 6.21 -9.20 1.93
C PRO A 114 6.17 -9.10 3.45
N ALA A 115 6.51 -7.95 4.05
CA ALA A 115 6.37 -7.75 5.49
C ALA A 115 4.90 -7.79 5.95
N LEU A 116 3.98 -7.13 5.23
CA LEU A 116 2.55 -7.19 5.53
C LEU A 116 1.99 -8.60 5.35
N VAL A 117 2.22 -9.21 4.19
CA VAL A 117 1.70 -10.54 3.86
C VAL A 117 2.26 -11.60 4.80
N GLY A 118 3.55 -11.55 5.08
CA GLY A 118 4.22 -12.49 5.99
C GLY A 118 3.74 -12.35 7.43
N ALA A 119 3.55 -11.13 7.92
CA ALA A 119 3.17 -10.88 9.31
C ALA A 119 1.70 -11.19 9.62
N LEU A 120 0.81 -11.01 8.64
CA LEU A 120 -0.62 -11.28 8.79
C LEU A 120 -0.99 -12.75 8.54
N GLY A 121 0.01 -13.58 8.24
CA GLY A 121 -0.17 -15.01 8.00
C GLY A 121 -0.65 -15.27 6.57
N ALA A 122 0.15 -16.04 5.84
CA ALA A 122 -0.09 -16.51 4.48
C ALA A 122 -1.27 -17.52 4.38
N ARG A 123 -2.46 -17.19 4.88
CA ARG A 123 -3.69 -17.92 4.56
C ARG A 123 -4.21 -17.37 3.23
N TRP A 124 -3.57 -17.81 2.14
CA TRP A 124 -3.96 -17.48 0.77
C TRP A 124 -5.34 -18.09 0.48
N ALA A 125 -6.40 -17.31 0.65
CA ALA A 125 -7.63 -17.57 -0.07
C ALA A 125 -7.48 -16.87 -1.44
N ARG A 126 -7.46 -17.64 -2.53
CA ARG A 126 -7.62 -17.07 -3.87
C ARG A 126 -8.97 -16.38 -3.92
N LEU A 127 -9.00 -15.05 -3.79
CA LEU A 127 -10.14 -14.25 -4.17
C LEU A 127 -10.23 -14.34 -5.70
N SER A 128 -11.16 -15.18 -6.17
CA SER A 128 -11.51 -15.23 -7.59
C SER A 128 -12.30 -13.96 -7.93
N PRO A 129 -12.17 -13.45 -9.17
CA PRO A 129 -12.80 -12.19 -9.61
C PRO A 129 -14.32 -12.21 -9.53
#